data_AF-A0A8T4DH36-F1
#
_entry.id   AF-A0A8T4DH36-F1
#
_cell.length_a   1.000
_cell.length_b   1.000
_cell.length_c   1.000
_cell.angle_alpha   90.00
_cell.angle_beta   90.00
_cell.angle_gamma   90.00
#
_symmetry.space_group_name_H-M   'P 1'
#
loop_
_entity.id
_entity.type
_entity.pdbx_description
1 polymer ?
#
loop_
_entity_poly.entity_id
_entity_poly.type
_entity_poly.pdbx_seq_one_letter_code
_entity_poly.pdbx_strand_id
1 'polypeptide(L)'
;MFEPKVKIHYQYRNRERNGRGFSRKELIEAGLTVDEALWMGIPLDPKRKTLYEDNVETIFSIIDHIKTLHEELEEQRKLEIARQEERKAEKEKDSKKKKKGKEAKKEEKKAPKKEEKPAVVEAAKEEPEEGDKESMPLDDIPGVGPKTADRLFDAGYVSVADIANAKAEDLAQVKGISEKSAAELIKKAKEL
;
A
#
# COMPACT_ATOMS: atom_id res chain seq x y z
N MET A 1 16.84 7.11 5.88
CA MET A 1 17.47 6.14 4.96
C MET A 1 18.78 5.70 5.58
N PHE A 2 19.06 4.40 5.67
CA PHE A 2 20.26 3.91 6.37
C PHE A 2 21.45 3.89 5.42
N GLU A 3 22.30 4.91 5.50
CA GLU A 3 23.41 5.13 4.57
C GLU A 3 24.76 4.81 5.27
N PRO A 4 25.41 3.68 4.97
CA PRO A 4 26.68 3.32 5.58
C PRO A 4 27.80 4.26 5.17
N LYS A 5 28.72 4.51 6.09
CA LYS A 5 29.93 5.26 5.82
C LYS A 5 30.90 4.39 5.01
N VAL A 6 31.48 4.98 3.95
CA VAL A 6 32.50 4.34 3.13
C VAL A 6 33.72 5.27 3.05
N LYS A 7 34.85 4.79 3.56
CA LYS A 7 36.12 5.53 3.60
C LYS A 7 36.78 5.43 2.22
N ILE A 8 36.91 6.56 1.52
CA ILE A 8 37.62 6.68 0.24
C ILE A 8 39.00 7.31 0.45
N HIS A 9 40.01 6.79 -0.25
CA HIS A 9 41.36 7.33 -0.24
C HIS A 9 41.63 8.00 -1.59
N TYR A 10 41.86 9.31 -1.60
CA TYR A 10 42.13 10.08 -2.82
C TYR A 10 43.11 11.21 -2.52
N GLN A 11 44.17 11.35 -3.34
CA GLN A 11 45.24 12.34 -3.14
C GLN A 11 45.79 12.33 -1.70
N TYR A 12 46.10 11.14 -1.18
CA TYR A 12 46.60 10.89 0.19
C TYR A 12 45.65 11.30 1.33
N ARG A 13 44.41 11.73 1.03
CA ARG A 13 43.40 12.08 2.02
C ARG A 13 42.37 10.97 2.15
N ASN A 14 42.13 10.53 3.39
CA ASN A 14 40.95 9.77 3.73
C ASN A 14 39.76 10.74 3.79
N ARG A 15 38.68 10.44 3.08
CA ARG A 15 37.38 11.10 3.26
C ARG A 15 36.31 10.03 3.48
N GLU A 16 35.33 10.34 4.31
CA GLU A 16 34.11 9.55 4.39
C GLU A 16 33.09 10.06 3.37
N ARG A 17 32.28 9.14 2.84
CA ARG A 17 31.09 9.44 2.07
C ARG A 17 30.00 8.42 2.41
N ASN A 18 28.76 8.80 2.15
CA ASN A 18 27.63 7.89 2.25
C ASN A 18 27.66 6.88 1.10
N GLY A 19 27.50 5.60 1.42
CA GLY A 19 27.47 4.48 0.49
C GLY A 19 26.04 4.10 0.08
N ARG A 20 25.90 3.38 -1.03
CA ARG A 20 24.60 2.93 -1.56
C ARG A 20 23.86 1.93 -0.63
N GLY A 21 24.60 1.18 0.18
CA GLY A 21 24.09 0.09 1.01
C GLY A 21 25.23 -0.63 1.73
N PHE A 22 24.92 -1.53 2.65
CA PHE A 22 25.87 -2.22 3.52
C PHE A 22 26.62 -3.34 2.79
N SER A 23 27.87 -3.57 3.16
CA SER A 23 28.68 -4.69 2.69
C SER A 23 28.08 -6.01 3.18
N ARG A 24 28.18 -7.09 2.40
CA ARG A 24 27.77 -8.42 2.86
C ARG A 24 28.48 -8.84 4.16
N LYS A 25 29.72 -8.41 4.39
CA LYS A 25 30.42 -8.67 5.66
C LYS A 25 29.84 -7.85 6.82
N GLU A 26 29.53 -6.58 6.59
CA GLU A 26 28.99 -5.68 7.63
C GLU A 26 27.65 -6.23 8.17
N LEU A 27 26.81 -6.84 7.32
CA LEU A 27 25.58 -7.53 7.73
C LEU A 27 25.84 -8.85 8.47
N ILE A 28 26.73 -9.70 7.96
CA ILE A 28 27.05 -11.00 8.58
C ILE A 28 27.68 -10.81 9.97
N GLU A 29 28.56 -9.81 10.14
CA GLU A 29 29.16 -9.47 11.44
C GLU A 29 28.10 -8.94 12.44
N ALA A 30 27.09 -8.24 11.93
CA ALA A 30 25.92 -7.80 12.71
C ALA A 30 24.90 -8.92 12.99
N GLY A 31 25.21 -10.18 12.62
CA GLY A 31 24.34 -11.33 12.82
C GLY A 31 23.15 -11.43 11.85
N LEU A 32 23.15 -10.68 10.75
CA LEU A 32 22.09 -10.70 9.73
C LEU A 32 22.46 -11.52 8.50
N THR A 33 21.50 -12.33 8.04
CA THR A 33 21.55 -12.86 6.66
C THR A 33 21.25 -11.76 5.65
N VAL A 34 21.63 -12.01 4.40
CA VAL A 34 21.36 -11.09 3.27
C VAL A 34 19.86 -10.91 3.04
N ASP A 35 19.07 -11.95 3.28
CA ASP A 35 17.64 -11.97 2.93
C ASP A 35 16.79 -11.33 4.04
N GLU A 36 17.15 -11.50 5.33
CA GLU A 36 16.56 -10.74 6.44
C GLU A 36 16.84 -9.24 6.31
N ALA A 37 18.06 -8.86 5.91
CA ALA A 37 18.40 -7.46 5.65
C ALA A 37 17.55 -6.86 4.52
N LEU A 38 17.30 -7.61 3.44
CA LEU A 38 16.40 -7.20 2.36
C LEU A 38 14.93 -7.13 2.83
N TRP A 39 14.47 -8.07 3.66
CA TRP A 39 13.12 -8.06 4.23
C TRP A 39 12.87 -6.84 5.13
N MET A 40 13.87 -6.46 5.95
CA MET A 40 13.83 -5.23 6.77
C MET A 40 14.12 -3.95 5.98
N GLY A 41 14.27 -4.02 4.65
CA GLY A 41 14.53 -2.85 3.80
C GLY A 41 15.91 -2.20 3.98
N ILE A 42 16.85 -2.90 4.61
CA ILE A 42 18.23 -2.42 4.78
C ILE A 42 18.94 -2.47 3.42
N PRO A 43 19.48 -1.34 2.91
CA PRO A 43 20.05 -1.32 1.57
C PRO A 43 21.35 -2.13 1.50
N LEU A 44 21.50 -2.96 0.47
CA LEU A 44 22.64 -3.86 0.27
C LEU A 44 23.57 -3.40 -0.86
N ASP A 45 24.87 -3.46 -0.64
CA ASP A 45 25.91 -3.35 -1.67
C ASP A 45 26.70 -4.67 -1.77
N PRO A 46 26.23 -5.63 -2.60
CA PRO A 46 26.83 -6.96 -2.67
C PRO A 46 28.18 -6.99 -3.39
N LYS A 47 28.61 -5.87 -3.99
CA LYS A 47 29.93 -5.74 -4.62
C LYS A 47 31.01 -5.34 -3.61
N ARG A 48 30.63 -4.71 -2.50
CA ARG A 48 31.58 -4.33 -1.44
C ARG A 48 31.92 -5.51 -0.53
N LYS A 49 33.19 -5.58 -0.12
CA LYS A 49 33.75 -6.60 0.80
C LYS A 49 34.49 -5.98 2.00
N THR A 50 34.23 -4.69 2.27
CA THR A 50 34.72 -3.98 3.46
C THR A 50 34.07 -4.55 4.71
N LEU A 51 34.75 -4.32 5.83
CA LEU A 51 34.17 -4.32 7.16
C LEU A 51 34.54 -2.96 7.77
N TYR A 52 33.59 -2.30 8.41
CA TYR A 52 33.80 -1.05 9.13
C TYR A 52 32.99 -1.14 10.42
N GLU A 53 33.63 -1.04 11.59
CA GLU A 53 32.96 -1.15 12.89
C GLU A 53 31.79 -0.16 13.01
N ASP A 54 31.99 1.11 12.62
CA ASP A 54 30.96 2.15 12.58
C ASP A 54 29.64 1.70 11.89
N ASN A 55 29.75 0.91 10.82
CA ASN A 55 28.58 0.43 10.07
C ASN A 55 27.91 -0.76 10.79
N VAL A 56 28.69 -1.65 11.39
CA VAL A 56 28.19 -2.80 12.16
C VAL A 56 27.40 -2.33 13.38
N GLU A 57 27.90 -1.32 14.10
CA GLU A 57 27.20 -0.68 15.23
C GLU A 57 25.86 -0.04 14.80
N THR A 58 25.80 0.63 13.63
CA THR A 58 24.53 1.16 13.13
C THR A 58 23.53 0.06 12.79
N ILE A 59 23.99 -1.09 12.25
CA ILE A 59 23.10 -2.23 11.98
C ILE A 59 22.56 -2.81 13.29
N PHE A 60 23.40 -3.04 14.30
CA PHE A 60 22.94 -3.50 15.62
C PHE A 60 21.91 -2.55 16.23
N SER A 61 22.15 -1.23 16.18
CA SER A 61 21.22 -0.22 16.69
C SER A 61 19.85 -0.25 15.98
N ILE A 62 19.82 -0.57 14.68
CA ILE A 62 18.59 -0.74 13.91
C ILE A 62 17.86 -2.03 14.33
N ILE A 63 18.58 -3.15 14.48
CA ILE A 63 18.00 -4.43 14.93
C ILE A 63 17.36 -4.28 16.32
N ASP A 64 18.06 -3.63 17.25
CA ASP A 64 17.58 -3.46 18.63
C ASP A 64 16.30 -2.61 18.68
N HIS A 65 16.28 -1.49 17.97
CA HIS A 65 15.08 -0.65 17.87
C HIS A 65 13.90 -1.35 17.17
N ILE A 66 14.15 -2.22 16.18
CA ILE A 66 13.11 -3.03 15.56
C ILE A 66 12.52 -4.05 16.55
N LYS A 67 13.34 -4.62 17.44
CA LYS A 67 12.87 -5.54 18.50
C LYS A 67 12.00 -4.82 19.52
N THR A 68 12.42 -3.65 20.04
CA THR A 68 11.61 -2.91 21.02
C THR A 68 10.26 -2.50 20.42
N LEU A 69 10.25 -2.00 19.17
CA LEU A 69 9.01 -1.69 18.45
C LEU A 69 8.12 -2.93 18.22
N HIS A 70 8.71 -4.11 18.00
CA HIS A 70 7.94 -5.35 17.85
C HIS A 70 7.25 -5.76 19.16
N GLU A 71 7.97 -5.68 20.29
CA GLU A 71 7.45 -5.99 21.62
C GLU A 71 6.33 -5.02 22.03
N GLU A 72 6.54 -3.70 21.85
CA GLU A 72 5.52 -2.67 22.08
C GLU A 72 4.24 -2.91 21.25
N LEU A 73 4.38 -3.28 19.97
CA LEU A 73 3.26 -3.59 19.09
C LEU A 73 2.52 -4.87 19.52
N GLU A 74 3.22 -5.87 20.07
CA GLU A 74 2.56 -7.04 20.64
C GLU A 74 1.76 -6.70 21.90
N GLU A 75 2.31 -5.89 22.82
CA GLU A 75 1.59 -5.46 24.03
C GLU A 75 0.33 -4.65 23.67
N GLN A 76 0.45 -3.72 22.73
CA GLN A 76 -0.71 -2.95 22.23
C GLN A 76 -1.80 -3.86 21.66
N ARG A 77 -1.44 -4.89 20.89
CA ARG A 77 -2.39 -5.90 20.36
C ARG A 77 -3.05 -6.71 21.48
N LYS A 78 -2.27 -7.17 22.46
CA LYS A 78 -2.78 -7.94 23.63
C LYS A 78 -3.78 -7.09 24.44
N LEU A 79 -3.46 -5.82 24.69
CA LEU A 79 -4.32 -4.85 25.36
C LEU A 79 -5.57 -4.51 24.55
N GLU A 80 -5.48 -4.42 23.22
CA GLU A 80 -6.66 -4.16 22.38
C GLU A 80 -7.62 -5.35 22.37
N ILE A 81 -7.11 -6.58 22.24
CA ILE A 81 -7.94 -7.81 22.29
C ILE A 81 -8.72 -7.87 23.60
N ALA A 82 -8.06 -7.66 24.75
CA ALA A 82 -8.72 -7.63 26.05
C ALA A 82 -9.85 -6.57 26.10
N ARG A 83 -9.57 -5.33 25.66
CA ARG A 83 -10.58 -4.25 25.57
C ARG A 83 -11.73 -4.61 24.64
N GLN A 84 -11.49 -5.34 23.55
CA GLN A 84 -12.54 -5.80 22.65
C GLN A 84 -13.40 -6.90 23.29
N GLU A 85 -12.84 -7.77 24.12
CA GLU A 85 -13.58 -8.79 24.87
C GLU A 85 -14.44 -8.20 25.99
N GLU A 86 -13.90 -7.25 26.77
CA GLU A 86 -14.67 -6.47 27.75
C GLU A 86 -15.88 -5.79 27.10
N ARG A 87 -15.66 -5.07 25.98
CA ARG A 87 -16.71 -4.40 25.20
C ARG A 87 -17.74 -5.36 24.60
N LYS A 88 -17.39 -6.63 24.35
CA LYS A 88 -18.34 -7.69 23.93
C LYS A 88 -19.18 -8.16 25.13
N ALA A 89 -18.53 -8.42 26.26
CA ALA A 89 -19.19 -8.89 27.49
C ALA A 89 -20.17 -7.86 28.08
N GLU A 90 -19.86 -6.56 28.02
CA GLU A 90 -20.80 -5.49 28.42
C GLU A 90 -22.05 -5.47 27.55
N LYS A 91 -21.90 -5.48 26.23
CA LYS A 91 -23.02 -5.53 25.27
C LYS A 91 -23.90 -6.76 25.49
N GLU A 92 -23.30 -7.91 25.83
CA GLU A 92 -24.05 -9.12 26.15
C GLU A 92 -24.85 -8.97 27.46
N LYS A 93 -24.24 -8.40 28.51
CA LYS A 93 -24.90 -8.13 29.81
C LYS A 93 -26.10 -7.20 29.63
N ASP A 94 -25.98 -6.11 28.88
CA ASP A 94 -27.11 -5.22 28.60
C ASP A 94 -28.18 -5.90 27.72
N SER A 95 -27.81 -6.74 26.76
CA SER A 95 -28.78 -7.52 25.98
C SER A 95 -29.62 -8.47 26.86
N LYS A 96 -29.00 -9.12 27.86
CA LYS A 96 -29.66 -9.96 28.86
C LYS A 96 -30.55 -9.13 29.80
N LYS A 97 -30.08 -7.97 30.24
CA LYS A 97 -30.86 -7.01 31.06
C LYS A 97 -32.11 -6.52 30.31
N LYS A 98 -31.99 -6.23 29.02
CA LYS A 98 -33.08 -5.78 28.13
C LYS A 98 -34.07 -6.90 27.78
N LYS A 99 -33.64 -8.17 27.77
CA LYS A 99 -34.54 -9.34 27.69
C LYS A 99 -35.34 -9.57 28.97
N LYS A 100 -34.70 -9.50 30.15
CA LYS A 100 -35.37 -9.75 31.45
C LYS A 100 -36.49 -8.76 31.79
N GLY A 101 -36.51 -7.58 31.16
CA GLY A 101 -37.62 -6.62 31.25
C GLY A 101 -38.85 -6.93 30.38
N LYS A 102 -38.84 -8.03 29.59
CA LYS A 102 -39.86 -8.29 28.55
C LYS A 102 -40.77 -9.50 28.79
N GLU A 103 -40.58 -10.27 29.87
CA GLU A 103 -41.38 -11.48 30.16
C GLU A 103 -42.65 -11.20 30.99
N ALA A 104 -42.93 -9.96 31.37
CA ALA A 104 -44.06 -9.57 32.21
C ALA A 104 -45.38 -9.26 31.46
N LYS A 105 -45.47 -9.51 30.14
CA LYS A 105 -46.72 -9.38 29.37
C LYS A 105 -46.75 -10.30 28.14
N LYS A 106 -47.78 -11.14 28.06
CA LYS A 106 -48.04 -12.15 27.02
C LYS A 106 -49.46 -11.97 26.48
N GLU A 107 -49.71 -12.39 25.23
CA GLU A 107 -50.98 -12.28 24.48
C GLU A 107 -51.44 -10.81 24.20
N GLU A 108 -51.90 -10.42 23.01
CA GLU A 108 -52.67 -11.13 21.97
C GLU A 108 -52.35 -10.72 20.49
N LYS A 109 -52.88 -11.53 19.54
CA LYS A 109 -53.44 -11.18 18.19
C LYS A 109 -52.56 -10.59 17.05
N LYS A 110 -52.34 -11.46 16.05
CA LYS A 110 -52.55 -11.34 14.56
C LYS A 110 -52.16 -10.07 13.76
N ALA A 111 -51.51 -10.32 12.62
CA ALA A 111 -51.26 -9.44 11.45
C ALA A 111 -52.52 -9.26 10.54
N PRO A 112 -52.54 -8.53 9.36
CA PRO A 112 -51.42 -7.99 8.55
C PRO A 112 -51.65 -6.60 7.85
N LYS A 113 -50.81 -6.27 6.83
CA LYS A 113 -50.90 -5.17 5.80
C LYS A 113 -50.61 -3.73 6.28
N LYS A 114 -50.29 -2.72 5.43
CA LYS A 114 -49.66 -2.60 4.07
C LYS A 114 -49.52 -1.09 3.74
N GLU A 115 -48.35 -0.62 3.26
CA GLU A 115 -48.09 0.78 2.80
C GLU A 115 -48.28 1.89 3.87
N GLU A 116 -47.84 3.16 3.74
CA GLU A 116 -47.25 3.90 2.61
C GLU A 116 -46.15 4.93 3.06
N LYS A 117 -45.59 5.71 2.10
CA LYS A 117 -44.59 6.81 2.22
C LYS A 117 -45.25 8.15 2.71
N PRO A 118 -44.55 9.28 3.06
CA PRO A 118 -43.32 9.88 2.49
C PRO A 118 -42.35 10.47 3.57
N ALA A 119 -41.35 11.36 3.35
CA ALA A 119 -40.95 12.22 2.22
C ALA A 119 -39.42 12.57 2.19
N VAL A 120 -39.00 13.19 1.06
CA VAL A 120 -37.78 14.00 0.72
C VAL A 120 -37.01 14.71 1.87
N VAL A 121 -35.75 15.17 1.78
CA VAL A 121 -34.73 15.50 0.72
C VAL A 121 -33.31 15.15 1.27
N GLU A 122 -32.09 15.30 0.69
CA GLU A 122 -31.41 15.77 -0.57
C GLU A 122 -30.00 15.05 -0.56
N ALA A 123 -29.32 14.62 -1.64
CA ALA A 123 -28.68 15.24 -2.83
C ALA A 123 -27.14 15.43 -2.74
N ALA A 124 -26.43 15.16 -3.86
CA ALA A 124 -24.98 15.05 -4.07
C ALA A 124 -24.25 13.91 -3.31
N LYS A 125 -23.31 13.16 -3.90
CA LYS A 125 -22.59 13.31 -5.19
C LYS A 125 -22.70 12.03 -6.04
N GLU A 126 -22.68 12.16 -7.37
CA GLU A 126 -23.08 11.11 -8.32
C GLU A 126 -22.03 10.01 -8.60
N GLU A 127 -22.53 8.77 -8.69
CA GLU A 127 -22.15 7.81 -9.72
C GLU A 127 -23.08 8.00 -10.95
N PRO A 128 -22.62 7.64 -12.16
CA PRO A 128 -23.50 6.97 -13.10
C PRO A 128 -22.94 5.60 -13.56
N GLU A 129 -23.81 4.60 -13.65
CA GLU A 129 -23.51 3.25 -14.15
C GLU A 129 -23.66 3.11 -15.69
N GLU A 130 -23.40 1.89 -16.18
CA GLU A 130 -23.74 1.28 -17.47
C GLU A 130 -23.03 1.78 -18.74
N GLY A 131 -22.36 0.85 -19.43
CA GLY A 131 -21.63 1.17 -20.67
C GLY A 131 -20.90 0.00 -21.35
N ASP A 132 -21.35 -1.26 -21.21
CA ASP A 132 -20.66 -2.42 -21.80
C ASP A 132 -20.43 -2.29 -23.32
N LYS A 133 -19.16 -2.30 -23.74
CA LYS A 133 -18.61 -3.13 -24.83
C LYS A 133 -17.08 -3.19 -24.75
N GLU A 134 -16.54 -4.40 -24.85
CA GLU A 134 -15.20 -4.69 -25.37
C GLU A 134 -14.03 -3.93 -24.70
N SER A 135 -14.01 -3.92 -23.37
CA SER A 135 -12.83 -3.56 -22.58
C SER A 135 -11.74 -4.64 -22.67
N MET A 136 -11.02 -4.67 -23.80
CA MET A 136 -9.67 -5.23 -23.82
C MET A 136 -8.84 -4.49 -22.76
N PRO A 137 -8.17 -5.20 -21.83
CA PRO A 137 -7.41 -4.56 -20.77
C PRO A 137 -6.24 -3.78 -21.36
N LEU A 138 -5.97 -2.61 -20.79
CA LEU A 138 -4.94 -1.69 -21.26
C LEU A 138 -3.52 -2.31 -21.35
N ASP A 139 -3.25 -3.34 -20.56
CA ASP A 139 -1.99 -4.09 -20.56
C ASP A 139 -1.66 -4.81 -21.88
N ASP A 140 -2.64 -5.06 -22.76
CA ASP A 140 -2.42 -5.75 -24.05
C ASP A 140 -1.86 -4.84 -25.17
N ILE A 141 -1.76 -3.52 -24.96
CA ILE A 141 -1.17 -2.62 -25.97
C ILE A 141 0.35 -2.86 -26.07
N PRO A 142 0.91 -3.27 -27.24
CA PRO A 142 2.30 -3.71 -27.34
C PRO A 142 3.30 -2.56 -27.12
N GLY A 143 3.89 -2.52 -25.92
CA GLY A 143 4.81 -1.48 -25.46
C GLY A 143 4.33 -0.71 -24.24
N VAL A 144 3.08 -0.90 -23.82
CA VAL A 144 2.66 -0.68 -22.43
C VAL A 144 3.24 -1.83 -21.59
N GLY A 145 3.55 -1.54 -20.33
CA GLY A 145 3.74 -2.55 -19.30
C GLY A 145 2.99 -2.12 -18.05
N PRO A 146 2.82 -2.99 -17.04
CA PRO A 146 1.90 -2.74 -15.93
C PRO A 146 2.16 -1.39 -15.24
N LYS A 147 3.42 -1.06 -14.96
CA LYS A 147 3.85 0.22 -14.36
C LYS A 147 3.58 1.49 -15.19
N THR A 148 3.07 1.32 -16.41
CA THR A 148 2.61 2.39 -17.31
C THR A 148 1.09 2.33 -17.49
N ALA A 149 0.50 1.12 -17.54
CA ALA A 149 -0.95 0.93 -17.45
C ALA A 149 -1.51 1.49 -16.13
N ASP A 150 -0.88 1.19 -14.99
CA ASP A 150 -1.16 1.76 -13.66
C ASP A 150 -1.34 3.29 -13.72
N ARG A 151 -0.41 3.98 -14.42
CA ARG A 151 -0.37 5.46 -14.49
C ARG A 151 -1.35 6.06 -15.48
N LEU A 152 -1.74 5.28 -16.49
CA LEU A 152 -2.78 5.66 -17.44
C LEU A 152 -4.16 5.50 -16.77
N PHE A 153 -4.34 4.43 -15.99
CA PHE A 153 -5.50 4.22 -15.13
C PHE A 153 -5.62 5.29 -14.03
N ASP A 154 -4.53 5.63 -13.33
CA ASP A 154 -4.45 6.78 -12.40
C ASP A 154 -4.83 8.12 -13.07
N ALA A 155 -4.61 8.23 -14.39
CA ALA A 155 -4.95 9.41 -15.20
C ALA A 155 -6.34 9.34 -15.86
N GLY A 156 -7.13 8.30 -15.58
CA GLY A 156 -8.50 8.13 -16.07
C GLY A 156 -8.66 7.41 -17.40
N TYR A 157 -7.58 6.88 -18.01
CA TYR A 157 -7.64 6.08 -19.23
C TYR A 157 -7.80 4.60 -18.85
N VAL A 158 -9.04 4.08 -18.95
CA VAL A 158 -9.37 2.72 -18.51
C VAL A 158 -9.38 1.73 -19.68
N SER A 159 -9.70 2.18 -20.89
CA SER A 159 -9.81 1.36 -22.09
C SER A 159 -8.83 1.76 -23.21
N VAL A 160 -8.61 0.85 -24.15
CA VAL A 160 -7.88 1.12 -25.41
C VAL A 160 -8.59 2.23 -26.21
N ALA A 161 -9.92 2.28 -26.18
CA ALA A 161 -10.72 3.31 -26.86
C ALA A 161 -10.50 4.72 -26.30
N ASP A 162 -10.30 4.86 -24.99
CA ASP A 162 -9.98 6.16 -24.38
C ASP A 162 -8.64 6.69 -24.91
N ILE A 163 -7.62 5.83 -24.98
CA ILE A 163 -6.30 6.17 -25.52
C ILE A 163 -6.34 6.44 -27.02
N ALA A 164 -7.16 5.71 -27.79
CA ALA A 164 -7.35 5.99 -29.20
C ALA A 164 -7.93 7.40 -29.45
N ASN A 165 -8.83 7.86 -28.57
CA ASN A 165 -9.47 9.18 -28.70
C ASN A 165 -8.69 10.32 -28.00
N ALA A 166 -7.77 10.00 -27.09
CA ALA A 166 -6.91 10.96 -26.40
C ALA A 166 -5.95 11.71 -27.33
N LYS A 167 -5.49 12.89 -26.90
CA LYS A 167 -4.39 13.61 -27.57
C LYS A 167 -3.03 13.14 -27.06
N ALA A 168 -2.02 13.26 -27.91
CA ALA A 168 -0.64 12.98 -27.52
C ALA A 168 -0.14 13.89 -26.38
N GLU A 169 -0.64 15.11 -26.29
CA GLU A 169 -0.35 16.08 -25.21
C GLU A 169 -0.89 15.61 -23.85
N ASP A 170 -2.15 15.13 -23.81
CA ASP A 170 -2.81 14.69 -22.58
C ASP A 170 -2.19 13.39 -22.04
N LEU A 171 -1.79 12.48 -22.93
CA LEU A 171 -1.03 11.28 -22.57
C LEU A 171 0.42 11.59 -22.17
N ALA A 172 1.06 12.63 -22.73
CA ALA A 172 2.42 13.03 -22.38
C ALA A 172 2.54 13.72 -21.00
N GLN A 173 1.43 14.17 -20.41
CA GLN A 173 1.38 14.60 -19.01
C GLN A 173 1.56 13.42 -18.03
N VAL A 174 1.27 12.19 -18.48
CA VAL A 174 1.42 10.97 -17.65
C VAL A 174 2.90 10.66 -17.44
N LYS A 175 3.33 10.68 -16.18
CA LYS A 175 4.74 10.58 -15.77
C LYS A 175 5.45 9.36 -16.36
N GLY A 176 6.29 9.60 -17.37
CA GLY A 176 7.12 8.57 -18.04
C GLY A 176 6.67 8.21 -19.45
N ILE A 177 5.57 8.77 -19.95
CA ILE A 177 5.20 8.77 -21.36
C ILE A 177 5.81 10.03 -21.99
N SER A 178 6.35 9.92 -23.22
CA SER A 178 6.77 11.07 -24.03
C SER A 178 5.77 11.32 -25.15
N GLU A 179 5.71 12.53 -25.71
CA GLU A 179 4.85 12.86 -26.88
C GLU A 179 4.99 11.84 -28.02
N LYS A 180 6.22 11.35 -28.28
CA LYS A 180 6.50 10.33 -29.29
C LYS A 180 5.91 8.97 -28.90
N SER A 181 6.11 8.57 -27.65
CA SER A 181 5.53 7.34 -27.10
C SER A 181 4.00 7.40 -27.10
N ALA A 182 3.40 8.53 -26.74
CA ALA A 182 1.96 8.77 -26.81
C ALA A 182 1.43 8.66 -28.25
N ALA A 183 2.11 9.27 -29.22
CA ALA A 183 1.75 9.15 -30.63
C ALA A 183 1.90 7.72 -31.19
N GLU A 184 2.81 6.90 -30.65
CA GLU A 184 2.90 5.46 -30.96
C GLU A 184 1.80 4.64 -30.27
N LEU A 185 1.44 4.97 -29.03
CA LEU A 185 0.35 4.32 -28.30
C LEU A 185 -1.02 4.60 -28.97
N ILE A 186 -1.31 5.84 -29.35
CA ILE A 186 -2.53 6.22 -30.08
C ILE A 186 -2.65 5.49 -31.43
N LYS A 187 -1.53 5.20 -32.10
CA LYS A 187 -1.54 4.41 -33.35
C LYS A 187 -1.86 2.94 -33.08
N LYS A 188 -1.18 2.31 -32.12
CA LYS A 188 -1.42 0.91 -31.74
C LYS A 188 -2.85 0.70 -31.24
N ALA A 189 -3.39 1.65 -30.46
CA ALA A 189 -4.77 1.67 -30.01
C ALA A 189 -5.82 1.91 -31.13
N LYS A 190 -5.39 2.12 -32.39
CA LYS A 190 -6.22 2.21 -33.61
C LYS A 190 -5.92 1.10 -34.62
N GLU A 191 -4.95 0.25 -34.32
CA GLU A 191 -4.56 -0.95 -35.08
C GLU A 191 -5.05 -2.24 -34.40
N LEU A 192 -5.64 -2.10 -33.20
CA LEU A 192 -6.41 -3.08 -32.43
C LEU A 192 -7.91 -2.80 -32.61
#